data_AF-A0A9P6EKV7-F1
#
_entry.id   AF-A0A9P6EKV7-F1
#
_cell.length_a   1.000
_cell.length_b   1.000
_cell.length_c   1.000
_cell.angle_alpha   90.00
_cell.angle_beta   90.00
_cell.angle_gamma   90.00
#
_symmetry.space_group_name_H-M   'P 1'
#
loop_
_entity.id
_entity.type
_entity.pdbx_description
1 polymer ?
#
loop_
_entity_poly.entity_id
_entity_poly.type
_entity_poly.pdbx_seq_one_letter_code
_entity_poly.pdbx_strand_id
1 'polypeptide(L)'
;MQNQEDFEPTVRIRELKKDSVNFVLENVDLAFANSVRRVVIADIPTVAIDMVEIEINTTVLADEFIAHRLGMIPLYSSNCDEAIRYTRDCNCLAGCTFCSIMLELNVICTEDDTMHITSNHLEAVPWPHGFDEDVPPDGDELTKRGDKFGHPVGQHDPDVPPVMICKIRKGQEFKAKCIAKKGLAKEHAKWSPCSAIGFEYDPHNKLRHTSYWFETDIKKEWPLSENAQEEEAERDDEPFDYAAKPNKFYMNVETDGSLGPQEVIMKGLAELQTKLANLILGLKSSPDSDQLPMDAGMNGQGGGHDGQWNQDASSGQWGGGASSGSGGSGGGWGGSSASGWGGSSPRGGGGGGGGGGGGWGNSSPRGGGASSGWGNSSPRGGGGGASSGWGSSSPRGAGSASSWTQNSGDASSASGWGTGGASSGWNIS
;
A
#
# COMPACT_ATOMS: atom_id res chain seq x y z
N MET A 1 -10.84 34.65 24.75
CA MET A 1 -11.18 34.16 23.39
C MET A 1 -9.86 33.72 22.80
N GLN A 2 -9.64 32.42 22.65
CA GLN A 2 -8.51 31.91 21.86
C GLN A 2 -8.86 32.09 20.39
N ASN A 3 -7.87 32.35 19.54
CA ASN A 3 -8.13 32.66 18.14
C ASN A 3 -8.57 31.40 17.41
N GLN A 4 -9.43 31.56 16.40
CA GLN A 4 -9.94 30.43 15.62
C GLN A 4 -8.84 29.75 14.79
N GLU A 5 -7.74 30.48 14.55
CA GLU A 5 -6.50 30.05 13.88
C GLU A 5 -5.72 28.98 14.68
N ASP A 6 -5.86 28.92 16.01
CA ASP A 6 -5.14 27.96 16.88
C ASP A 6 -5.61 26.50 16.69
N PHE A 7 -6.65 26.26 15.86
CA PHE A 7 -7.28 24.96 15.63
C PHE A 7 -7.15 24.45 14.18
N GLU A 8 -6.44 25.16 13.29
CA GLU A 8 -6.26 24.70 11.92
C GLU A 8 -5.13 23.66 11.80
N PRO A 9 -5.39 22.48 11.20
CA PRO A 9 -4.38 21.44 10.97
C PRO A 9 -3.16 21.99 10.23
N THR A 10 -2.00 21.96 10.87
CA THR A 10 -0.76 22.56 10.36
C THR A 10 0.24 21.47 9.99
N VAL A 11 0.88 21.59 8.82
CA VAL A 11 1.89 20.63 8.33
C VAL A 11 3.22 21.34 8.16
N ARG A 12 4.24 20.89 8.90
CA ARG A 12 5.62 21.40 8.81
C ARG A 12 6.53 20.29 8.28
N ILE A 13 6.87 20.37 7.00
CA ILE A 13 7.83 19.44 6.36
C ILE A 13 9.24 19.74 6.91
N ARG A 14 9.93 18.72 7.41
CA ARG A 14 11.35 18.80 7.80
C ARG A 14 12.27 18.39 6.66
N GLU A 15 11.93 17.31 5.96
CA GLU A 15 12.74 16.74 4.90
C GLU A 15 11.86 16.06 3.84
N LEU A 16 12.18 16.27 2.57
CA LEU A 16 11.55 15.60 1.43
C LEU A 16 12.65 15.00 0.55
N LYS A 17 12.64 13.68 0.40
CA LYS A 17 13.51 12.90 -0.49
C LYS A 17 12.68 12.30 -1.63
N LYS A 18 13.35 11.62 -2.56
CA LYS A 18 12.71 10.87 -3.66
C LYS A 18 11.67 9.88 -3.14
N ASP A 19 12.03 9.10 -2.12
CA ASP A 19 11.26 7.95 -1.65
C ASP A 19 10.77 8.11 -0.19
N SER A 20 10.98 9.27 0.46
CA SER A 20 10.52 9.51 1.84
C SER A 20 10.16 10.97 2.13
N VAL A 21 9.20 11.20 3.04
CA VAL A 21 8.84 12.53 3.57
C VAL A 21 8.74 12.50 5.09
N ASN A 22 9.52 13.36 5.75
CA ASN A 22 9.54 13.59 7.19
C ASN A 22 8.85 14.93 7.50
N PHE A 23 7.75 14.91 8.24
CA PHE A 23 6.95 16.07 8.55
C PHE A 23 6.34 15.99 9.96
N VAL A 24 6.00 17.15 10.48
CA VAL A 24 5.25 17.30 11.74
C VAL A 24 3.83 17.73 11.40
N LEU A 25 2.86 17.03 11.97
CA LEU A 25 1.43 17.34 11.88
C LEU A 25 0.96 17.89 13.23
N GLU A 26 0.57 19.15 13.24
CA GLU A 26 0.18 19.93 14.42
C GLU A 26 -1.31 20.29 14.35
N ASN A 27 -1.94 20.54 15.50
CA ASN A 27 -3.36 20.91 15.65
C ASN A 27 -4.38 19.87 15.11
N VAL A 28 -4.07 18.58 15.23
CA VAL A 28 -5.01 17.48 14.93
C VAL A 28 -5.22 16.58 16.14
N ASP A 29 -6.19 15.68 16.11
CA ASP A 29 -6.33 14.64 17.13
C ASP A 29 -5.62 13.34 16.73
N LEU A 30 -5.30 12.52 17.75
CA LEU A 30 -4.66 11.21 17.56
C LEU A 30 -5.50 10.28 16.66
N ALA A 31 -6.83 10.40 16.65
CA ALA A 31 -7.67 9.57 15.80
C ALA A 31 -7.55 9.96 14.32
N PHE A 32 -7.52 11.25 13.97
CA PHE A 32 -7.24 11.70 12.60
C PHE A 32 -5.83 11.31 12.16
N ALA A 33 -4.80 11.61 12.95
CA ALA A 33 -3.41 11.30 12.60
C ALA A 33 -3.18 9.79 12.35
N ASN A 34 -3.74 8.93 13.20
CA ASN A 34 -3.69 7.48 12.98
C ASN A 34 -4.60 7.02 11.83
N SER A 35 -5.71 7.71 11.55
CA SER A 35 -6.57 7.39 10.39
C SER A 35 -5.85 7.68 9.07
N VAL A 36 -5.18 8.84 8.96
CA VAL A 36 -4.32 9.18 7.81
C VAL A 36 -3.24 8.11 7.64
N ARG A 37 -2.50 7.78 8.71
CA ARG A 37 -1.50 6.70 8.69
C ARG A 37 -2.07 5.37 8.17
N ARG A 38 -3.27 4.97 8.60
CA ARG A 38 -3.89 3.70 8.17
C ARG A 38 -4.37 3.73 6.72
N VAL A 39 -4.93 4.84 6.26
CA VAL A 39 -5.38 4.99 4.86
C VAL A 39 -4.17 4.98 3.92
N VAL A 40 -3.10 5.69 4.28
CA VAL A 40 -1.85 5.73 3.51
C VAL A 40 -1.23 4.34 3.32
N ILE A 41 -1.27 3.47 4.34
CA ILE A 41 -0.77 2.08 4.23
C ILE A 41 -1.67 1.19 3.35
N ALA A 42 -3.00 1.30 3.50
CA ALA A 42 -3.90 0.20 3.16
C ALA A 42 -4.92 0.49 2.05
N ASP A 43 -5.16 1.77 1.77
CA ASP A 43 -6.34 2.25 1.03
C ASP A 43 -6.02 3.08 -0.22
N ILE A 44 -4.74 3.34 -0.52
CA ILE A 44 -4.33 4.01 -1.76
C ILE A 44 -4.34 2.98 -2.91
N PRO A 45 -5.04 3.25 -4.04
CA PRO A 45 -5.00 2.39 -5.22
C PRO A 45 -3.63 2.38 -5.90
N THR A 46 -3.12 1.19 -6.20
CA THR A 46 -1.88 0.97 -6.96
C THR A 46 -2.05 -0.15 -7.99
N VAL A 47 -1.09 -0.31 -8.88
CA VAL A 47 -1.05 -1.40 -9.88
C VAL A 47 0.06 -2.39 -9.51
N ALA A 48 -0.28 -3.67 -9.47
CA ALA A 48 0.67 -4.77 -9.25
C ALA A 48 0.28 -6.00 -10.08
N ILE A 49 1.25 -6.89 -10.34
CA ILE A 49 1.00 -8.15 -11.05
C ILE A 49 0.04 -9.03 -10.23
N ASP A 50 -1.02 -9.52 -10.87
CA ASP A 50 -2.08 -10.28 -10.21
C ASP A 50 -2.30 -11.67 -10.78
N MET A 51 -2.12 -11.83 -12.09
CA MET A 51 -2.22 -13.11 -12.76
C MET A 51 -0.97 -13.32 -13.60
N VAL A 52 -0.43 -14.55 -13.58
CA VAL A 52 0.76 -14.93 -14.33
C VAL A 52 0.45 -16.20 -15.11
N GLU A 53 0.46 -16.10 -16.43
CA GLU A 53 0.29 -17.21 -17.36
C GLU A 53 1.67 -17.70 -17.77
N ILE A 54 2.09 -18.85 -17.26
CA ILE A 54 3.41 -19.43 -17.55
C ILE A 54 3.27 -20.37 -18.76
N GLU A 55 4.00 -20.08 -19.83
CA GLU A 55 4.06 -20.91 -21.04
C GLU A 55 5.20 -21.93 -20.93
N ILE A 56 6.36 -21.49 -20.44
CA ILE A 56 7.56 -22.30 -20.25
C ILE A 56 8.21 -21.92 -18.93
N ASN A 57 8.36 -22.90 -18.02
CA ASN A 57 9.26 -22.81 -16.88
C ASN A 57 10.15 -24.05 -16.85
N THR A 58 11.43 -23.87 -17.19
CA THR A 58 12.47 -24.90 -17.03
C THR A 58 13.49 -24.51 -15.96
N THR A 59 13.17 -23.49 -15.14
CA THR A 59 14.02 -22.99 -14.07
C THR A 59 14.04 -23.92 -12.86
N VAL A 60 14.83 -23.58 -11.83
CA VAL A 60 14.89 -24.34 -10.57
C VAL A 60 13.78 -23.98 -9.57
N LEU A 61 12.94 -22.98 -9.87
CA LEU A 61 11.89 -22.51 -8.99
C LEU A 61 10.52 -22.93 -9.51
N ALA A 62 9.62 -23.31 -8.60
CA ALA A 62 8.24 -23.64 -8.92
C ALA A 62 7.46 -22.41 -9.41
N ASP A 63 6.42 -22.67 -10.21
CA ASP A 63 5.57 -21.66 -10.87
C ASP A 63 4.99 -20.65 -9.87
N GLU A 64 4.39 -21.14 -8.79
CA GLU A 64 3.79 -20.33 -7.73
C GLU A 64 4.81 -19.47 -6.97
N PHE A 65 6.06 -19.94 -6.88
CA PHE A 65 7.14 -19.19 -6.23
C PHE A 65 7.60 -18.01 -7.09
N ILE A 66 7.69 -18.20 -8.42
CA ILE A 66 7.99 -17.11 -9.36
C ILE A 66 6.81 -16.13 -9.44
N ALA A 67 5.58 -16.64 -9.55
CA ALA A 67 4.36 -15.82 -9.61
C ALA A 67 4.20 -14.94 -8.36
N HIS A 68 4.46 -15.47 -7.17
CA HIS A 68 4.47 -14.69 -5.93
C HIS A 68 5.52 -13.56 -5.95
N ARG A 69 6.74 -13.83 -6.45
CA ARG A 69 7.80 -12.81 -6.57
C ARG A 69 7.46 -11.74 -7.61
N LEU A 70 6.91 -12.13 -8.75
CA LEU A 70 6.43 -11.19 -9.78
C LEU A 70 5.35 -10.26 -9.22
N GLY A 71 4.42 -10.81 -8.42
CA GLY A 71 3.41 -10.03 -7.72
C GLY A 71 3.95 -8.97 -6.77
N MET A 72 5.17 -9.12 -6.25
CA MET A 72 5.83 -8.17 -5.33
C MET A 72 6.79 -7.19 -6.02
N ILE A 73 6.82 -7.14 -7.36
CA ILE A 73 7.61 -6.13 -8.09
C ILE A 73 6.78 -4.83 -8.14
N PRO A 74 7.29 -3.71 -7.60
CA PRO A 74 6.59 -2.43 -7.67
C PRO A 74 6.52 -1.92 -9.11
N LEU A 75 5.34 -1.47 -9.53
CA LEU A 75 5.09 -0.86 -10.84
C LEU A 75 4.70 0.61 -10.65
N TYR A 76 5.18 1.50 -11.53
CA TYR A 76 4.81 2.92 -11.47
C TYR A 76 3.30 3.09 -11.60
N SER A 77 2.69 3.71 -10.58
CA SER A 77 1.25 3.76 -10.36
C SER A 77 0.70 5.20 -10.31
N SER A 78 1.45 6.20 -10.78
CA SER A 78 1.01 7.60 -10.74
C SER A 78 -0.36 7.79 -11.39
N ASN A 79 -1.23 8.57 -10.73
CA ASN A 79 -2.64 8.76 -11.11
C ASN A 79 -3.49 7.46 -11.24
N CYS A 80 -3.10 6.32 -10.63
CA CYS A 80 -3.82 5.04 -10.72
C CYS A 80 -5.34 5.09 -10.44
N ASP A 81 -5.77 6.03 -9.59
CA ASP A 81 -7.16 6.39 -9.32
C ASP A 81 -7.96 6.68 -10.60
N GLU A 82 -7.40 7.43 -11.56
CA GLU A 82 -8.05 7.74 -12.85
C GLU A 82 -7.39 7.08 -14.08
N ALA A 83 -6.15 6.58 -13.97
CA ALA A 83 -5.38 6.05 -15.10
C ALA A 83 -5.70 4.57 -15.46
N ILE A 84 -6.50 3.90 -14.63
CA ILE A 84 -6.93 2.51 -14.80
C ILE A 84 -8.22 2.24 -14.03
N ARG A 85 -9.17 1.51 -14.63
CA ARG A 85 -10.39 1.04 -13.93
C ARG A 85 -10.08 -0.19 -13.07
N TYR A 86 -10.83 -0.42 -11.99
CA TYR A 86 -10.81 -1.73 -11.35
C TYR A 86 -11.38 -2.78 -12.31
N THR A 87 -10.75 -3.94 -12.43
CA THR A 87 -11.20 -5.01 -13.33
C THR A 87 -12.63 -5.49 -13.00
N ARG A 88 -13.01 -5.47 -11.72
CA ARG A 88 -14.38 -5.77 -11.24
C ARG A 88 -15.47 -4.78 -11.67
N ASP A 89 -15.07 -3.55 -12.01
CA ASP A 89 -15.96 -2.44 -12.38
C ASP A 89 -15.90 -2.18 -13.90
N CYS A 90 -15.26 -3.08 -14.66
CA CYS A 90 -15.08 -2.97 -16.10
C CYS A 90 -16.04 -3.91 -16.85
N ASN A 91 -16.54 -3.45 -17.99
CA ASN A 91 -17.55 -4.18 -18.78
C ASN A 91 -16.95 -5.30 -19.67
N CYS A 92 -15.64 -5.54 -19.62
CA CYS A 92 -14.96 -6.58 -20.39
C CYS A 92 -15.07 -7.97 -19.73
N LEU A 93 -15.04 -9.05 -20.53
CA LEU A 93 -15.18 -10.42 -20.02
C LEU A 93 -13.94 -10.97 -19.29
N ALA A 94 -12.73 -10.63 -19.75
CA ALA A 94 -11.48 -11.23 -19.26
C ALA A 94 -10.43 -10.18 -18.82
N GLY A 95 -10.38 -9.05 -19.52
CA GLY A 95 -9.43 -7.96 -19.32
C GLY A 95 -9.32 -7.15 -20.60
N CYS A 96 -8.99 -5.86 -20.48
CA CYS A 96 -8.78 -4.96 -21.61
C CYS A 96 -7.73 -3.90 -21.25
N THR A 97 -7.36 -3.07 -22.23
CA THR A 97 -6.35 -2.02 -22.05
C THR A 97 -6.72 -0.97 -20.99
N PHE A 98 -8.01 -0.78 -20.67
CA PHE A 98 -8.50 0.20 -19.69
C PHE A 98 -8.45 -0.29 -18.23
N CYS A 99 -8.48 -1.61 -17.98
CA CYS A 99 -8.62 -2.18 -16.63
C CYS A 99 -7.47 -3.13 -16.21
N SER A 100 -6.51 -3.35 -17.10
CA SER A 100 -5.33 -4.20 -16.88
C SER A 100 -4.15 -3.76 -17.75
N ILE A 101 -2.95 -4.16 -17.36
CA ILE A 101 -1.70 -3.97 -18.12
C ILE A 101 -1.08 -5.35 -18.34
N MET A 102 -0.66 -5.64 -19.58
CA MET A 102 0.05 -6.88 -19.89
C MET A 102 1.56 -6.60 -19.92
N LEU A 103 2.33 -7.43 -19.22
CA LEU A 103 3.78 -7.47 -19.34
C LEU A 103 4.20 -8.87 -19.79
N GLU A 104 5.17 -8.98 -20.67
CA GLU A 104 5.79 -10.26 -21.04
C GLU A 104 7.19 -10.38 -20.45
N LEU A 105 7.54 -11.61 -20.05
CA LEU A 105 8.87 -11.97 -19.59
C LEU A 105 9.30 -13.21 -20.36
N ASN A 106 10.21 -13.05 -21.32
CA ASN A 106 10.68 -14.10 -22.20
C ASN A 106 12.21 -14.12 -22.23
N VAL A 107 12.81 -15.10 -21.55
CA VAL A 107 14.27 -15.14 -21.32
C VAL A 107 14.79 -16.57 -21.46
N ILE A 108 15.82 -16.75 -22.30
CA ILE A 108 16.57 -17.99 -22.46
C ILE A 108 18.06 -17.76 -22.20
N CYS A 109 18.69 -18.62 -21.40
CA CYS A 109 20.14 -18.57 -21.15
C CYS A 109 20.89 -19.43 -22.18
N THR A 110 21.60 -18.79 -23.10
CA THR A 110 22.43 -19.45 -24.13
C THR A 110 23.90 -19.61 -23.73
N GLU A 111 24.37 -18.75 -22.83
CA GLU A 111 25.73 -18.71 -22.28
C GLU A 111 25.96 -19.80 -21.22
N ASP A 112 27.22 -20.13 -20.91
CA ASP A 112 27.58 -21.17 -19.92
C ASP A 112 27.49 -20.68 -18.47
N ASP A 113 27.53 -19.36 -18.29
CA ASP A 113 27.41 -18.68 -17.01
C ASP A 113 25.96 -18.65 -16.48
N THR A 114 25.79 -18.12 -15.26
CA THR A 114 24.47 -18.05 -14.60
C THR A 114 23.79 -16.71 -14.90
N MET A 115 22.86 -16.70 -15.84
CA MET A 115 22.05 -15.52 -16.14
C MET A 115 21.09 -15.21 -14.98
N HIS A 116 20.90 -13.92 -14.70
CA HIS A 116 19.99 -13.44 -13.66
C HIS A 116 18.76 -12.83 -14.32
N ILE A 117 17.58 -13.40 -14.07
CA ILE A 117 16.32 -12.80 -14.52
C ILE A 117 15.96 -11.70 -13.52
N THR A 118 15.72 -10.48 -14.02
CA THR A 118 15.43 -9.31 -13.19
C THR A 118 14.22 -8.54 -13.73
N SER A 119 13.70 -7.57 -12.96
CA SER A 119 12.60 -6.70 -13.37
C SER A 119 12.86 -5.92 -14.67
N ASN A 120 14.12 -5.71 -15.06
CA ASN A 120 14.46 -5.06 -16.34
C ASN A 120 14.04 -5.89 -17.57
N HIS A 121 13.79 -7.20 -17.43
CA HIS A 121 13.34 -8.09 -18.50
C HIS A 121 11.82 -8.16 -18.65
N LEU A 122 11.04 -7.44 -17.83
CA LEU A 122 9.58 -7.34 -17.96
C LEU A 122 9.25 -6.21 -18.94
N GLU A 123 8.73 -6.54 -20.11
CA GLU A 123 8.34 -5.57 -21.13
C GLU A 123 6.82 -5.39 -21.13
N ALA A 124 6.35 -4.15 -20.95
CA ALA A 124 4.92 -3.85 -21.09
C ALA A 124 4.52 -3.94 -22.57
N VAL A 125 3.51 -4.76 -22.88
CA VAL A 125 3.02 -5.01 -24.25
C VAL A 125 1.58 -4.51 -24.42
N PRO A 126 1.19 -4.11 -25.64
CA PRO A 126 -0.21 -3.81 -25.95
C PRO A 126 -1.10 -5.03 -25.69
N TRP A 127 -2.34 -4.78 -25.23
CA TRP A 127 -3.32 -5.85 -25.07
C TRP A 127 -3.67 -6.45 -26.45
N PRO A 128 -3.80 -7.78 -26.60
CA PRO A 128 -4.09 -8.39 -27.89
C PRO A 128 -5.44 -7.92 -28.46
N HIS A 129 -5.41 -7.20 -29.59
CA HIS A 129 -6.63 -6.82 -30.30
C HIS A 129 -7.32 -8.07 -30.87
N GLY A 130 -8.48 -8.38 -30.30
CA GLY A 130 -9.26 -9.59 -30.60
C GLY A 130 -10.40 -9.85 -29.61
N PHE A 131 -10.31 -9.26 -28.40
CA PHE A 131 -11.42 -9.20 -27.42
C PHE A 131 -11.97 -7.76 -27.24
N ASP A 132 -11.56 -6.82 -28.09
CA ASP A 132 -11.97 -5.41 -28.06
C ASP A 132 -13.26 -5.11 -28.84
N GLU A 133 -13.81 -6.04 -29.63
CA GLU A 133 -15.05 -5.78 -30.41
C GLU A 133 -16.27 -5.44 -29.52
N ASP A 134 -16.28 -5.91 -28.27
CA ASP A 134 -17.32 -5.64 -27.27
C ASP A 134 -16.95 -4.53 -26.27
N VAL A 135 -15.77 -3.89 -26.42
CA VAL A 135 -15.31 -2.83 -25.50
C VAL A 135 -15.68 -1.46 -26.08
N PRO A 136 -16.57 -0.68 -25.44
CA PRO A 136 -16.84 0.68 -25.88
C PRO A 136 -15.54 1.51 -25.88
N PRO A 137 -15.29 2.36 -26.89
CA PRO A 137 -14.11 3.23 -26.95
C PRO A 137 -14.13 4.35 -25.88
N ASP A 138 -15.12 4.34 -24.99
CA ASP A 138 -15.40 5.36 -23.99
C ASP A 138 -14.52 5.17 -22.75
N GLY A 139 -13.32 5.74 -22.80
CA GLY A 139 -12.43 5.84 -21.66
C GLY A 139 -11.31 6.86 -21.86
N ASP A 140 -11.19 7.79 -20.92
CA ASP A 140 -10.09 8.76 -20.89
C ASP A 140 -8.88 8.26 -20.08
N GLU A 141 -8.96 7.07 -19.46
CA GLU A 141 -7.96 6.49 -18.55
C GLU A 141 -6.57 6.41 -19.19
N LEU A 142 -6.50 6.03 -20.47
CA LEU A 142 -5.23 5.93 -21.19
C LEU A 142 -4.55 7.30 -21.36
N THR A 143 -5.33 8.39 -21.46
CA THR A 143 -4.77 9.75 -21.56
C THR A 143 -4.24 10.28 -20.22
N LYS A 144 -4.57 9.61 -19.11
CA LYS A 144 -4.16 9.95 -17.75
C LYS A 144 -2.98 9.12 -17.24
N ARG A 145 -2.57 8.10 -18.01
CA ARG A 145 -1.33 7.34 -17.77
C ARG A 145 -0.12 8.21 -18.09
N GLY A 146 0.80 8.34 -17.13
CA GLY A 146 2.13 8.86 -17.43
C GLY A 146 2.96 7.85 -18.22
N ASP A 147 4.00 8.32 -18.91
CA ASP A 147 4.83 7.51 -19.83
C ASP A 147 5.37 6.19 -19.25
N LYS A 148 5.63 6.15 -17.93
CA LYS A 148 6.16 4.98 -17.23
C LYS A 148 5.08 4.11 -16.56
N PHE A 149 3.79 4.46 -16.66
CA PHE A 149 2.72 3.78 -15.92
C PHE A 149 2.66 2.27 -16.24
N GLY A 150 2.69 1.45 -15.20
CA GLY A 150 2.75 -0.02 -15.33
C GLY A 150 4.12 -0.61 -15.60
N HIS A 151 5.15 0.19 -15.88
CA HIS A 151 6.52 -0.31 -15.96
C HIS A 151 7.09 -0.58 -14.55
N PRO A 152 7.98 -1.57 -14.38
CA PRO A 152 8.70 -1.77 -13.12
C PRO A 152 9.46 -0.53 -12.66
N VAL A 153 9.41 -0.26 -11.35
CA VAL A 153 10.17 0.84 -10.73
C VAL A 153 11.66 0.61 -10.94
N GLY A 154 12.39 1.67 -11.32
CA GLY A 154 13.81 1.59 -11.68
C GLY A 154 14.11 0.88 -13.02
N GLN A 155 13.12 0.54 -13.85
CA GLN A 155 13.41 -0.10 -15.14
C GLN A 155 14.34 0.77 -16.01
N HIS A 156 15.48 0.19 -16.39
CA HIS A 156 16.59 0.82 -17.13
C HIS A 156 17.24 2.05 -16.44
N ASP A 157 17.00 2.25 -15.15
CA ASP A 157 17.68 3.29 -14.36
C ASP A 157 19.02 2.73 -13.83
N PRO A 158 20.19 3.31 -14.17
CA PRO A 158 21.49 2.82 -13.72
C PRO A 158 21.71 3.03 -12.21
N ASP A 159 20.99 3.96 -11.58
CA ASP A 159 21.13 4.28 -10.17
C ASP A 159 20.22 3.41 -9.28
N VAL A 160 19.29 2.64 -9.87
CA VAL A 160 18.36 1.75 -9.16
C VAL A 160 18.62 0.29 -9.53
N PRO A 161 19.08 -0.57 -8.61
CA PRO A 161 19.32 -1.98 -8.91
C PRO A 161 18.00 -2.71 -9.20
N PRO A 162 17.89 -3.47 -10.30
CA PRO A 162 16.65 -4.14 -10.67
C PRO A 162 16.34 -5.31 -9.74
N VAL A 163 15.06 -5.58 -9.52
CA VAL A 163 14.60 -6.65 -8.62
C VAL A 163 14.96 -8.00 -9.24
N MET A 164 15.77 -8.80 -8.54
CA MET A 164 16.05 -10.19 -8.95
C MET A 164 14.76 -11.03 -8.85
N ILE A 165 14.43 -11.76 -9.91
CA ILE A 165 13.28 -12.67 -9.99
C ILE A 165 13.75 -14.11 -9.77
N CYS A 166 14.69 -14.58 -10.59
CA CYS A 166 15.31 -15.89 -10.43
C CYS A 166 16.70 -15.93 -11.11
N LYS A 167 17.36 -17.09 -11.04
CA LYS A 167 18.63 -17.35 -11.73
C LYS A 167 18.48 -18.61 -12.57
N ILE A 168 19.05 -18.59 -13.76
CA ILE A 168 18.98 -19.68 -14.74
C ILE A 168 20.37 -20.01 -15.28
N ARG A 169 20.57 -21.28 -15.66
CA ARG A 169 21.77 -21.80 -16.33
C ARG A 169 21.49 -22.04 -17.81
N LYS A 170 22.57 -22.25 -18.57
CA LYS A 170 22.53 -22.65 -19.97
C LYS A 170 21.43 -23.66 -20.32
N GLY A 171 20.65 -23.34 -21.33
CA GLY A 171 19.55 -24.18 -21.83
C GLY A 171 18.26 -24.10 -20.99
N GLN A 172 18.24 -23.36 -19.88
CA GLN A 172 17.00 -23.02 -19.19
C GLN A 172 16.39 -21.76 -19.80
N GLU A 173 15.06 -21.76 -19.82
CA GLU A 173 14.16 -20.75 -20.35
C GLU A 173 13.02 -20.50 -19.36
N PHE A 174 12.61 -19.23 -19.27
CA PHE A 174 11.38 -18.82 -18.60
C PHE A 174 10.60 -17.89 -19.53
N LYS A 175 9.33 -18.25 -19.80
CA LYS A 175 8.42 -17.51 -20.65
C LYS A 175 7.05 -17.42 -19.98
N ALA A 176 6.62 -16.20 -19.65
CA ALA A 176 5.34 -15.94 -19.02
C ALA A 176 4.72 -14.59 -19.42
N LYS A 177 3.40 -14.50 -19.36
CA LYS A 177 2.62 -13.26 -19.44
C LYS A 177 2.13 -12.88 -18.05
N CYS A 178 2.28 -11.62 -17.69
CA CYS A 178 1.90 -11.07 -16.42
C CYS A 178 0.79 -10.03 -16.63
N ILE A 179 -0.36 -10.23 -16.00
CA ILE A 179 -1.47 -9.29 -16.05
C ILE A 179 -1.49 -8.51 -14.73
N ALA A 180 -1.15 -7.24 -14.80
CA ALA A 180 -1.21 -6.32 -13.67
C ALA A 180 -2.56 -5.62 -13.59
N LYS A 181 -3.06 -5.44 -12.36
CA LYS A 181 -4.39 -4.89 -12.05
C LYS A 181 -4.32 -3.85 -10.95
N LYS A 182 -5.28 -2.93 -10.98
CA LYS A 182 -5.58 -2.00 -9.88
C LYS A 182 -6.08 -2.77 -8.66
N GLY A 183 -5.51 -2.50 -7.49
CA GLY A 183 -5.92 -3.10 -6.23
C GLY A 183 -5.59 -2.23 -5.02
N LEU A 184 -5.85 -2.77 -3.83
CA LEU A 184 -5.64 -2.11 -2.54
C LEU A 184 -4.83 -3.01 -1.62
N ALA A 185 -4.01 -2.43 -0.74
CA ALA A 185 -3.24 -3.21 0.23
C ALA A 185 -4.09 -4.04 1.21
N LYS A 186 -5.37 -3.68 1.39
CA LYS A 186 -6.37 -4.51 2.10
C LYS A 186 -6.69 -5.85 1.42
N GLU A 187 -6.55 -5.92 0.09
CA GLU A 187 -6.77 -7.15 -0.68
C GLU A 187 -5.49 -8.02 -0.65
N HIS A 188 -4.33 -7.41 -0.87
CA HIS A 188 -3.02 -8.05 -0.70
C HIS A 188 -1.92 -6.99 -0.51
N ALA A 189 -0.95 -7.25 0.37
CA ALA A 189 0.11 -6.28 0.72
C ALA A 189 0.95 -5.76 -0.45
N LYS A 190 0.98 -6.48 -1.59
CA LYS A 190 1.63 -6.08 -2.85
C LYS A 190 1.14 -4.74 -3.43
N TRP A 191 -0.05 -4.29 -3.03
CA TRP A 191 -0.63 -3.02 -3.45
C TRP A 191 -0.40 -1.89 -2.44
N SER A 192 0.45 -2.06 -1.42
CA SER A 192 0.88 -0.97 -0.53
C SER A 192 1.94 -0.12 -1.24
N PRO A 193 1.72 1.17 -1.51
CA PRO A 193 2.78 2.07 -2.00
C PRO A 193 3.77 2.48 -0.89
N CYS A 194 3.58 1.98 0.33
CA CYS A 194 4.36 2.35 1.51
C CYS A 194 5.22 1.19 1.99
N SER A 195 6.49 1.47 2.24
CA SER A 195 7.46 0.60 2.89
C SER A 195 7.26 0.63 4.41
N ALA A 196 7.31 1.83 5.00
CA ALA A 196 7.15 2.05 6.43
C ALA A 196 6.55 3.43 6.73
N ILE A 197 5.91 3.56 7.91
CA ILE A 197 5.48 4.85 8.45
C ILE A 197 5.93 4.96 9.91
N GLY A 198 6.96 5.79 10.11
CA GLY A 198 7.32 6.30 11.44
C GLY A 198 6.19 7.19 11.97
N PHE A 199 5.82 6.98 13.23
CA PHE A 199 4.73 7.68 13.89
C PHE A 199 5.04 7.80 15.39
N GLU A 200 5.27 9.02 15.85
CA GLU A 200 5.57 9.33 17.25
C GLU A 200 4.79 10.58 17.68
N TYR A 201 4.43 10.66 18.96
CA TYR A 201 3.92 11.86 19.62
C TYR A 201 4.36 11.80 21.09
N ASP A 202 4.41 12.96 21.75
CA ASP A 202 4.78 13.07 23.17
C ASP A 202 6.12 12.35 23.53
N PRO A 203 7.25 12.78 22.94
CA PRO A 203 8.55 12.12 23.08
C PRO A 203 9.11 12.12 24.52
N HIS A 204 8.57 12.97 25.39
CA HIS A 204 8.93 13.03 26.82
C HIS A 204 7.95 12.26 27.73
N ASN A 205 6.83 11.75 27.20
CA ASN A 205 5.75 11.05 27.91
C ASN A 205 4.96 11.91 28.92
N LYS A 206 4.78 13.20 28.62
CA LYS A 206 4.00 14.19 29.38
C LYS A 206 2.57 13.75 29.66
N LEU A 207 1.96 13.08 28.69
CA LEU A 207 0.59 12.55 28.75
C LEU A 207 0.51 11.23 29.53
N ARG A 208 1.66 10.62 29.85
CA ARG A 208 1.79 9.32 30.54
C ARG A 208 1.03 8.20 29.83
N HIS A 209 0.97 8.28 28.50
CA HIS A 209 0.35 7.27 27.64
C HIS A 209 1.14 5.96 27.62
N THR A 210 2.44 5.98 27.97
CA THR A 210 3.21 4.77 28.27
C THR A 210 3.68 4.75 29.73
N SER A 211 3.87 3.55 30.27
CA SER A 211 4.54 3.32 31.54
C SER A 211 5.85 2.61 31.26
N TYR A 212 6.96 3.33 31.32
CA TYR A 212 8.28 2.78 31.06
C TYR A 212 8.61 1.65 32.05
N TRP A 213 9.02 0.50 31.52
CA TRP A 213 9.65 -0.56 32.30
C TRP A 213 11.10 -0.18 32.58
N PHE A 214 11.61 -0.40 33.80
CA PHE A 214 13.00 -0.12 34.14
C PHE A 214 13.46 -1.00 35.30
N GLU A 215 14.77 -1.24 35.40
CA GLU A 215 15.40 -1.94 36.53
C GLU A 215 15.96 -0.95 37.56
N THR A 216 16.51 0.18 37.11
CA THR A 216 17.29 1.11 37.93
C THR A 216 16.90 2.58 37.74
N ASP A 217 16.78 3.06 36.50
CA ASP A 217 16.57 4.48 36.18
C ASP A 217 16.00 4.66 34.78
N ILE A 218 14.76 5.19 34.70
CA ILE A 218 14.04 5.42 33.45
C ILE A 218 14.84 6.31 32.48
N LYS A 219 15.41 7.42 32.97
CA LYS A 219 16.10 8.43 32.15
C LYS A 219 17.45 7.92 31.61
N LYS A 220 17.98 6.80 32.15
CA LYS A 220 19.19 6.12 31.65
C LYS A 220 18.89 4.93 30.75
N GLU A 221 17.80 4.21 31.00
CA GLU A 221 17.44 2.98 30.28
C GLU A 221 16.65 3.25 29.00
N TRP A 222 15.87 4.35 28.96
CA TRP A 222 15.13 4.77 27.77
C TRP A 222 15.81 5.97 27.10
N PRO A 223 16.42 5.79 25.91
CA PRO A 223 16.96 6.91 25.16
C PRO A 223 15.83 7.81 24.66
N LEU A 224 16.03 9.13 24.77
CA LEU A 224 15.16 10.11 24.13
C LEU A 224 15.24 9.99 22.60
N SER A 225 14.12 10.14 21.92
CA SER A 225 14.06 10.19 20.46
C SER A 225 14.66 11.49 19.91
N GLU A 226 14.95 11.51 18.61
CA GLU A 226 15.36 12.75 17.92
C GLU A 226 14.28 13.84 18.02
N ASN A 227 13.00 13.44 18.08
CA ASN A 227 11.86 14.34 18.20
C ASN A 227 11.79 15.05 19.57
N ALA A 228 12.41 14.50 20.62
CA ALA A 228 12.50 15.12 21.95
C ALA A 228 13.20 16.50 21.94
N GLN A 229 13.96 16.82 20.88
CA GLN A 229 14.62 18.12 20.71
C GLN A 229 13.65 19.25 20.32
N GLU A 230 12.46 18.93 19.79
CA GLU A 230 11.45 19.91 19.38
C GLU A 230 10.35 20.17 20.44
N GLU A 231 10.51 19.59 21.64
CA GLU A 231 9.61 19.80 22.77
C GLU A 231 10.41 20.01 24.06
N GLU A 232 9.95 20.94 24.90
CA GLU A 232 10.55 21.16 26.21
C GLU A 232 10.40 19.89 27.07
N ALA A 233 11.46 19.51 27.79
CA ALA A 233 11.39 18.36 28.70
C ALA A 233 10.42 18.60 29.87
N GLU A 234 9.88 17.53 30.45
CA GLU A 234 9.15 17.63 31.72
C GLU A 234 10.02 18.25 32.81
N ARG A 235 9.43 19.22 33.52
CA ARG A 235 10.01 19.75 34.74
C ARG A 235 9.54 18.94 35.93
N ASP A 236 10.48 18.42 36.71
CA ASP A 236 10.18 17.54 37.86
C ASP A 236 9.32 18.25 38.95
N ASP A 237 9.15 19.58 38.90
CA ASP A 237 8.30 20.38 39.81
C ASP A 237 6.88 20.68 39.31
N GLU A 238 6.53 20.33 38.07
CA GLU A 238 5.20 20.64 37.49
C GLU A 238 4.16 19.52 37.78
N PRO A 239 2.91 19.89 38.14
CA PRO A 239 1.85 18.90 38.33
C PRO A 239 1.41 18.31 36.98
N PHE A 240 1.08 17.02 36.97
CA PHE A 240 0.59 16.33 35.77
C PHE A 240 -0.71 16.96 35.24
N ASP A 241 -0.71 17.35 33.96
CA ASP A 241 -1.89 17.89 33.28
C ASP A 241 -2.77 16.78 32.70
N TYR A 242 -3.79 16.40 33.48
CA TYR A 242 -4.85 15.46 33.08
C TYR A 242 -5.82 16.00 32.01
N ALA A 243 -5.75 17.29 31.64
CA ALA A 243 -6.55 17.88 30.56
C ALA A 243 -5.79 17.95 29.22
N ALA A 244 -4.46 17.75 29.23
CA ALA A 244 -3.63 17.72 28.04
C ALA A 244 -4.06 16.60 27.08
N LYS A 245 -3.84 16.83 25.78
CA LYS A 245 -4.18 15.91 24.69
C LYS A 245 -3.06 15.89 23.65
N PRO A 246 -2.81 14.74 22.99
CA PRO A 246 -1.85 14.69 21.90
C PRO A 246 -2.37 15.52 20.71
N ASN A 247 -1.62 16.55 20.32
CA ASN A 247 -1.95 17.47 19.23
C ASN A 247 -0.82 17.65 18.19
N LYS A 248 0.37 17.09 18.46
CA LYS A 248 1.59 17.17 17.63
C LYS A 248 2.10 15.77 17.36
N PHE A 249 2.26 15.44 16.07
CA PHE A 249 2.62 14.10 15.59
C PHE A 249 3.80 14.19 14.64
N TYR A 250 4.85 13.42 14.92
CA TYR A 250 6.03 13.28 14.10
C TYR A 250 5.84 12.09 13.17
N MET A 251 5.80 12.35 11.87
CA MET A 251 5.52 11.35 10.86
C MET A 251 6.65 11.28 9.82
N ASN A 252 7.08 10.07 9.50
CA ASN A 252 7.99 9.81 8.39
C ASN A 252 7.40 8.73 7.51
N VAL A 253 7.02 9.05 6.27
CA VAL A 253 6.43 8.10 5.32
C VAL A 253 7.48 7.76 4.26
N GLU A 254 7.76 6.47 4.12
CA GLU A 254 8.67 5.89 3.13
C GLU A 254 7.88 5.08 2.10
N THR A 255 8.11 5.31 0.81
CA THR A 255 7.43 4.61 -0.29
C THR A 255 8.28 3.49 -0.89
N ASP A 256 7.65 2.64 -1.69
CA ASP A 256 8.31 1.58 -2.47
C ASP A 256 8.77 2.05 -3.87
N GLY A 257 8.57 3.35 -4.16
CA GLY A 257 8.83 3.97 -5.46
C GLY A 257 7.72 3.77 -6.51
N SER A 258 6.65 3.01 -6.23
CA SER A 258 5.48 2.90 -7.12
C SER A 258 4.72 4.24 -7.23
N LEU A 259 4.75 5.01 -6.15
CA LEU A 259 4.24 6.37 -6.01
C LEU A 259 5.26 7.25 -5.27
N GLY A 260 5.26 8.55 -5.57
CA GLY A 260 6.07 9.53 -4.83
C GLY A 260 5.49 9.81 -3.43
N PRO A 261 6.31 10.11 -2.41
CA PRO A 261 5.86 10.30 -1.03
C PRO A 261 4.83 11.44 -0.87
N GLN A 262 4.95 12.51 -1.66
CA GLN A 262 3.95 13.57 -1.70
C GLN A 262 2.62 13.10 -2.31
N GLU A 263 2.66 12.34 -3.40
CA GLU A 263 1.45 11.79 -4.05
C GLU A 263 0.72 10.84 -3.09
N VAL A 264 1.47 10.01 -2.36
CA VAL A 264 0.97 9.09 -1.34
C VAL A 264 0.23 9.83 -0.21
N ILE A 265 0.79 10.89 0.37
CA ILE A 265 0.10 11.68 1.41
C ILE A 265 -1.16 12.35 0.86
N MET A 266 -1.07 13.00 -0.31
CA MET A 266 -2.21 13.72 -0.92
C MET A 266 -3.37 12.78 -1.25
N LYS A 267 -3.08 11.60 -1.84
CA LYS A 267 -4.08 10.57 -2.12
C LYS A 267 -4.65 9.95 -0.86
N GLY A 268 -3.84 9.73 0.18
CA GLY A 268 -4.31 9.26 1.48
C GLY A 268 -5.34 10.21 2.12
N LEU A 269 -5.13 11.52 2.00
CA LEU A 269 -6.10 12.52 2.46
C LEU A 269 -7.37 12.55 1.60
N ALA A 270 -7.23 12.54 0.28
CA ALA A 270 -8.37 12.52 -0.65
C ALA A 270 -9.24 11.26 -0.44
N GLU A 271 -8.64 10.08 -0.30
CA GLU A 271 -9.36 8.82 -0.06
C GLU A 271 -10.08 8.79 1.30
N LEU A 272 -9.47 9.38 2.34
CA LEU A 272 -10.12 9.55 3.64
C LEU A 272 -11.35 10.49 3.53
N GLN A 273 -11.26 11.58 2.78
CA GLN A 273 -12.39 12.47 2.49
C GLN A 273 -13.50 11.75 1.72
N THR A 274 -13.16 11.01 0.66
CA THR A 274 -14.11 10.20 -0.14
C THR A 274 -14.87 9.20 0.73
N LYS A 275 -14.18 8.52 1.68
CA LYS A 275 -14.82 7.59 2.61
C LYS A 275 -15.80 8.25 3.57
N LEU A 276 -15.48 9.45 4.07
CA LEU A 276 -16.39 10.24 4.91
C LEU A 276 -17.59 10.76 4.09
N ALA A 277 -17.38 11.20 2.85
CA ALA A 277 -18.43 11.62 1.95
C ALA A 277 -19.41 10.47 1.62
N ASN A 278 -18.89 9.27 1.35
CA ASN A 278 -19.69 8.07 1.10
C ASN A 278 -20.52 7.67 2.33
N LEU A 279 -19.99 7.82 3.56
CA LEU A 279 -20.76 7.60 4.78
C LEU A 279 -21.91 8.62 4.91
N ILE A 280 -21.65 9.90 4.65
CA ILE A 280 -22.67 10.96 4.68
C ILE A 280 -23.76 10.70 3.62
N LEU A 281 -23.39 10.24 2.42
CA LEU A 281 -24.34 9.87 1.37
C LEU A 281 -25.19 8.67 1.80
N GLY A 282 -24.56 7.60 2.33
CA GLY A 282 -25.25 6.41 2.82
C GLY A 282 -26.24 6.69 3.97
N LEU A 283 -25.90 7.64 4.84
CA LEU A 283 -26.80 8.10 5.92
C LEU A 283 -27.96 8.98 5.42
N LYS A 284 -27.80 9.67 4.29
CA LYS A 284 -28.88 10.43 3.65
C LYS A 284 -29.83 9.52 2.85
N SER A 285 -29.34 8.38 2.34
CA SER A 285 -30.12 7.46 1.51
C SER A 285 -30.93 6.43 2.31
N SER A 286 -31.88 6.89 3.15
CA SER A 286 -33.07 6.13 3.62
C SER A 286 -33.99 6.96 4.54
N PRO A 287 -35.32 6.98 4.36
CA PRO A 287 -36.11 6.59 3.17
C PRO A 287 -37.10 7.68 2.69
N ASP A 288 -37.03 8.06 1.42
CA ASP A 288 -38.20 8.60 0.69
C ASP A 288 -38.80 7.47 -0.16
N SER A 289 -39.49 6.54 0.52
CA SER A 289 -40.32 5.50 -0.11
C SER A 289 -41.82 5.73 0.12
N ASP A 290 -42.20 6.78 0.85
CA ASP A 290 -43.59 7.13 1.18
C ASP A 290 -44.17 8.17 0.19
N GLN A 291 -44.21 7.81 -1.10
CA GLN A 291 -45.14 8.42 -2.05
C GLN A 291 -45.38 7.59 -3.31
N LEU A 292 -45.93 6.37 -3.13
CA LEU A 292 -46.78 5.76 -4.15
C LEU A 292 -48.22 6.28 -3.97
N PRO A 293 -48.76 7.13 -4.85
CA PRO A 293 -50.17 7.49 -4.81
C PRO A 293 -51.01 6.32 -5.35
N MET A 294 -51.35 5.39 -4.47
CA MET A 294 -52.35 4.36 -4.75
C MET A 294 -53.76 4.89 -4.48
N ASP A 295 -54.52 4.99 -5.57
CA ASP A 295 -55.98 5.15 -5.68
C ASP A 295 -56.66 6.36 -5.02
N ALA A 296 -57.04 7.31 -5.87
CA ALA A 296 -58.18 8.18 -5.62
C ALA A 296 -58.93 8.50 -6.93
N GLY A 297 -59.81 7.59 -7.36
CA GLY A 297 -61.05 7.99 -8.03
C GLY A 297 -61.27 7.51 -9.47
N MET A 298 -62.19 6.57 -9.62
CA MET A 298 -62.96 6.43 -10.86
C MET A 298 -63.73 7.71 -11.19
N ASN A 299 -63.53 8.28 -12.39
CA ASN A 299 -64.66 8.77 -13.18
C ASN A 299 -64.33 8.83 -14.68
N GLY A 300 -65.30 8.50 -15.54
CA GLY A 300 -65.08 8.32 -16.98
C GLY A 300 -65.64 9.44 -17.85
N GLN A 301 -64.76 10.08 -18.62
CA GLN A 301 -65.06 10.86 -19.85
C GLN A 301 -63.68 11.24 -20.47
N GLY A 302 -63.42 11.22 -21.78
CA GLY A 302 -64.25 10.92 -22.95
C GLY A 302 -63.86 11.84 -24.13
N GLY A 303 -63.38 11.28 -25.25
CA GLY A 303 -63.33 11.96 -26.57
C GLY A 303 -61.98 12.53 -27.06
N GLY A 304 -61.78 12.48 -28.39
CA GLY A 304 -60.67 13.11 -29.17
C GLY A 304 -59.51 12.14 -29.45
N HIS A 305 -59.13 11.72 -30.68
CA HIS A 305 -58.89 12.43 -31.96
C HIS A 305 -57.75 13.48 -31.83
N ASP A 306 -56.74 13.56 -32.70
CA ASP A 306 -56.51 12.87 -33.99
C ASP A 306 -55.01 12.84 -34.41
N GLY A 307 -54.66 11.95 -35.36
CA GLY A 307 -53.54 12.14 -36.29
C GLY A 307 -52.21 11.40 -36.00
N GLN A 308 -51.39 11.02 -37.00
CA GLN A 308 -51.58 11.09 -38.46
C GLN A 308 -50.49 10.26 -39.21
N TRP A 309 -50.84 9.13 -39.86
CA TRP A 309 -50.25 8.58 -41.13
C TRP A 309 -48.75 8.10 -41.14
N ASN A 310 -48.27 7.15 -41.97
CA ASN A 310 -48.88 6.09 -42.80
C ASN A 310 -47.83 4.95 -43.11
N GLN A 311 -48.30 3.88 -43.77
CA GLN A 311 -47.63 2.73 -44.43
C GLN A 311 -46.31 3.06 -45.18
N ASP A 312 -45.33 2.16 -45.39
CA ASP A 312 -45.35 0.81 -46.03
C ASP A 312 -44.15 -0.04 -45.52
N ALA A 313 -44.22 -1.35 -45.28
CA ALA A 313 -44.45 -2.51 -46.17
C ALA A 313 -43.23 -2.97 -47.01
N SER A 314 -42.57 -4.06 -46.58
CA SER A 314 -41.92 -5.03 -47.47
C SER A 314 -41.90 -6.42 -46.82
N SER A 315 -42.13 -7.46 -47.61
CA SER A 315 -42.55 -8.79 -47.13
C SER A 315 -41.59 -9.91 -47.51
N GLY A 316 -41.52 -10.93 -46.65
CA GLY A 316 -41.12 -12.28 -47.03
C GLY A 316 -40.82 -13.18 -45.82
N GLN A 317 -41.17 -14.46 -45.75
CA GLN A 317 -42.16 -15.30 -46.44
C GLN A 317 -42.12 -16.67 -45.72
N TRP A 318 -43.22 -17.03 -45.07
CA TRP A 318 -43.79 -18.39 -44.89
C TRP A 318 -42.91 -19.63 -44.53
N GLY A 319 -43.31 -20.28 -43.43
CA GLY A 319 -43.20 -21.74 -43.20
C GLY A 319 -42.70 -22.09 -41.80
N GLY A 320 -43.41 -22.88 -40.96
CA GLY A 320 -44.74 -23.48 -41.05
C GLY A 320 -44.97 -24.45 -39.86
N GLY A 321 -46.18 -24.99 -39.69
CA GLY A 321 -46.44 -26.14 -38.79
C GLY A 321 -47.31 -25.84 -37.56
N ALA A 322 -48.46 -26.51 -37.50
CA ALA A 322 -49.48 -26.30 -36.47
C ALA A 322 -49.43 -27.35 -35.33
N SER A 323 -49.55 -26.83 -34.10
CA SER A 323 -50.44 -27.27 -33.00
C SER A 323 -50.85 -28.75 -32.80
N SER A 324 -50.50 -29.30 -31.63
CA SER A 324 -51.39 -30.04 -30.69
C SER A 324 -50.54 -30.53 -29.49
N GLY A 325 -51.02 -30.63 -28.25
CA GLY A 325 -52.26 -30.17 -27.65
C GLY A 325 -52.27 -30.40 -26.11
N SER A 326 -53.01 -29.56 -25.38
CA SER A 326 -53.61 -29.80 -24.04
C SER A 326 -53.01 -30.83 -23.06
N GLY A 327 -52.50 -30.31 -21.92
CA GLY A 327 -53.06 -30.71 -20.60
C GLY A 327 -52.10 -31.26 -19.53
N GLY A 328 -52.08 -30.62 -18.35
CA GLY A 328 -51.88 -31.31 -17.07
C GLY A 328 -50.69 -30.88 -16.19
N SER A 329 -51.01 -30.05 -15.18
CA SER A 329 -50.49 -30.12 -13.80
C SER A 329 -49.00 -29.86 -13.48
N GLY A 330 -48.76 -28.68 -12.90
CA GLY A 330 -48.23 -28.58 -11.53
C GLY A 330 -46.75 -28.21 -11.33
N GLY A 331 -46.51 -27.17 -10.51
CA GLY A 331 -45.21 -26.92 -9.89
C GLY A 331 -44.52 -25.60 -10.24
N GLY A 332 -45.15 -24.46 -9.94
CA GLY A 332 -44.47 -23.17 -9.90
C GLY A 332 -44.37 -22.65 -8.47
N TRP A 333 -43.15 -22.35 -8.00
CA TRP A 333 -42.88 -21.43 -6.89
C TRP A 333 -41.58 -20.68 -7.20
N GLY A 334 -41.68 -19.38 -7.45
CA GLY A 334 -40.54 -18.50 -7.56
C GLY A 334 -40.53 -17.47 -6.42
N GLY A 335 -39.38 -16.83 -6.23
CA GLY A 335 -39.19 -15.52 -5.60
C GLY A 335 -39.76 -15.26 -4.19
N SER A 336 -38.91 -14.77 -3.29
CA SER A 336 -38.86 -13.31 -3.04
C SER A 336 -37.79 -12.92 -2.03
N SER A 337 -37.51 -11.61 -1.98
CA SER A 337 -36.37 -10.95 -1.37
C SER A 337 -36.51 -10.56 0.11
N ALA A 338 -35.35 -10.35 0.73
CA ALA A 338 -35.03 -9.30 1.73
C ALA A 338 -35.80 -9.25 3.07
N SER A 339 -35.06 -9.01 4.16
CA SER A 339 -35.58 -8.40 5.38
C SER A 339 -34.49 -7.66 6.15
N GLY A 340 -34.84 -6.51 6.70
CA GLY A 340 -33.98 -5.69 7.57
C GLY A 340 -34.80 -5.08 8.71
N TRP A 341 -34.30 -5.29 9.94
CA TRP A 341 -34.41 -4.48 11.16
C TRP A 341 -35.50 -3.40 11.34
N GLY A 342 -36.22 -3.43 12.48
CA GLY A 342 -36.81 -2.21 13.08
C GLY A 342 -38.06 -2.41 13.94
N GLY A 343 -37.92 -2.52 15.27
CA GLY A 343 -39.00 -2.96 16.19
C GLY A 343 -39.99 -1.90 16.72
N SER A 344 -40.97 -2.37 17.51
CA SER A 344 -41.64 -1.66 18.63
C SER A 344 -42.62 -2.58 19.40
N SER A 345 -42.71 -2.39 20.72
CA SER A 345 -43.49 -3.20 21.70
C SER A 345 -44.98 -2.75 21.82
N PRO A 346 -45.92 -3.29 22.66
CA PRO A 346 -45.71 -3.82 24.03
C PRO A 346 -46.63 -4.96 24.58
N ARG A 347 -46.34 -5.37 25.84
CA ARG A 347 -47.11 -6.22 26.80
C ARG A 347 -47.13 -7.75 26.53
N GLY A 348 -46.86 -8.63 27.52
CA GLY A 348 -46.36 -8.44 28.89
C GLY A 348 -46.49 -9.69 29.78
N GLY A 349 -45.94 -9.66 31.00
CA GLY A 349 -46.41 -10.49 32.14
C GLY A 349 -45.53 -11.66 32.67
N GLY A 350 -44.63 -11.36 33.62
CA GLY A 350 -44.17 -12.28 34.69
C GLY A 350 -43.18 -13.41 34.35
N GLY A 351 -42.22 -13.79 35.21
CA GLY A 351 -41.78 -13.17 36.47
C GLY A 351 -40.79 -14.06 37.27
N GLY A 352 -39.82 -13.43 37.95
CA GLY A 352 -38.89 -14.06 38.94
C GLY A 352 -37.71 -14.85 38.36
N GLY A 353 -36.49 -14.82 38.92
CA GLY A 353 -35.97 -13.99 40.01
C GLY A 353 -34.57 -14.45 40.50
N GLY A 354 -33.73 -13.51 40.94
CA GLY A 354 -32.39 -13.76 41.52
C GLY A 354 -31.29 -14.12 40.49
N GLY A 355 -30.05 -13.64 40.59
CA GLY A 355 -29.39 -12.82 41.61
C GLY A 355 -28.11 -13.51 42.12
N GLY A 356 -26.93 -12.93 41.85
CA GLY A 356 -25.66 -13.45 42.36
C GLY A 356 -24.47 -13.22 41.42
N GLY A 357 -23.81 -12.07 41.56
CA GLY A 357 -22.45 -11.88 41.07
C GLY A 357 -21.45 -11.92 42.23
N GLY A 358 -20.23 -12.41 42.00
CA GLY A 358 -19.13 -12.31 42.95
C GLY A 358 -18.11 -13.44 42.86
N GLY A 359 -16.84 -13.13 43.17
CA GLY A 359 -15.83 -14.12 43.54
C GLY A 359 -14.71 -14.38 42.53
N TRP A 360 -13.76 -13.45 42.40
CA TRP A 360 -12.41 -13.82 41.97
C TRP A 360 -11.71 -14.56 43.11
N GLY A 361 -11.52 -15.87 42.96
CA GLY A 361 -10.91 -16.75 43.98
C GLY A 361 -9.53 -17.24 43.55
N ASN A 362 -8.48 -16.73 44.19
CA ASN A 362 -7.11 -17.19 44.01
C ASN A 362 -6.88 -18.54 44.72
N SER A 363 -6.46 -19.58 44.01
CA SER A 363 -5.99 -20.84 44.63
C SER A 363 -5.09 -21.70 43.72
N SER A 364 -3.77 -21.54 43.92
CA SER A 364 -2.83 -22.69 43.97
C SER A 364 -2.83 -23.25 45.41
N PRO A 365 -2.41 -24.51 45.72
CA PRO A 365 -1.36 -25.26 45.03
C PRO A 365 -1.52 -26.80 44.93
N ARG A 366 -0.67 -27.41 44.08
CA ARG A 366 -0.06 -28.77 44.09
C ARG A 366 0.34 -29.11 42.63
N GLY A 367 1.44 -29.78 42.32
CA GLY A 367 2.43 -30.44 43.19
C GLY A 367 2.88 -31.75 42.54
N GLY A 368 4.00 -31.72 41.83
CA GLY A 368 4.59 -32.85 41.11
C GLY A 368 5.31 -32.36 39.84
N GLY A 369 6.53 -32.77 39.50
CA GLY A 369 7.37 -33.78 40.16
C GLY A 369 7.94 -34.76 39.15
N ALA A 370 8.89 -34.32 38.32
CA ALA A 370 9.65 -35.19 37.43
C ALA A 370 11.04 -34.58 37.15
N SER A 371 12.06 -35.11 37.81
CA SER A 371 13.47 -34.81 37.53
C SER A 371 14.11 -35.99 36.81
N SER A 372 14.74 -35.74 35.68
CA SER A 372 15.64 -36.69 35.01
C SER A 372 16.96 -36.00 34.69
N GLY A 373 17.94 -36.19 35.58
CA GLY A 373 19.27 -35.63 35.43
C GLY A 373 20.21 -36.55 34.67
N TRP A 374 21.01 -35.97 33.78
CA TRP A 374 22.32 -36.45 33.36
C TRP A 374 23.21 -35.19 33.32
N GLY A 375 24.46 -35.17 33.79
CA GLY A 375 25.32 -36.29 34.17
C GLY A 375 26.73 -35.98 33.71
N ASN A 376 27.40 -35.03 34.36
CA ASN A 376 28.72 -34.54 33.97
C ASN A 376 29.77 -35.67 34.02
N SER A 377 30.61 -35.80 32.98
CA SER A 377 31.81 -36.62 33.08
C SER A 377 32.96 -36.18 32.17
N SER A 378 34.15 -36.16 32.76
CA SER A 378 35.49 -36.01 32.18
C SER A 378 36.48 -36.46 33.26
N PRO A 379 37.73 -36.84 32.96
CA PRO A 379 38.29 -37.34 31.71
C PRO A 379 39.07 -38.67 31.90
N ARG A 380 39.57 -39.25 30.80
CA ARG A 380 40.79 -40.10 30.82
C ARG A 380 41.71 -39.65 29.70
N GLY A 381 42.96 -39.31 30.03
CA GLY A 381 43.91 -38.71 29.09
C GLY A 381 44.97 -39.70 28.57
N GLY A 382 45.81 -39.20 27.65
CA GLY A 382 47.04 -39.86 27.24
C GLY A 382 47.58 -39.37 25.89
N GLY A 383 48.62 -38.53 25.91
CA GLY A 383 49.60 -38.48 24.81
C GLY A 383 49.81 -37.16 24.06
N GLY A 384 50.68 -36.30 24.59
CA GLY A 384 51.72 -35.58 23.80
C GLY A 384 51.33 -34.33 22.98
N GLY A 385 52.12 -33.25 23.12
CA GLY A 385 52.15 -32.13 22.15
C GLY A 385 52.16 -30.73 22.75
N ALA A 386 53.34 -30.25 23.14
CA ALA A 386 53.77 -28.87 23.36
C ALA A 386 52.73 -27.71 23.48
N SER A 387 52.68 -27.13 24.68
CA SER A 387 52.72 -25.69 25.00
C SER A 387 52.88 -24.67 23.86
N SER A 388 52.37 -23.42 23.86
CA SER A 388 51.38 -22.63 24.64
C SER A 388 51.77 -21.14 24.51
N GLY A 389 50.80 -20.21 24.43
CA GLY A 389 51.07 -18.76 24.31
C GLY A 389 51.48 -18.34 22.89
N TRP A 390 51.41 -17.08 22.48
CA TRP A 390 51.27 -15.80 23.18
C TRP A 390 50.17 -14.97 22.47
N GLY A 391 49.50 -13.97 23.06
CA GLY A 391 49.98 -12.95 23.98
C GLY A 391 50.15 -11.63 23.20
N SER A 392 49.53 -10.54 23.66
CA SER A 392 49.19 -9.35 22.88
C SER A 392 50.31 -8.31 22.72
N SER A 393 50.06 -7.39 21.76
CA SER A 393 50.51 -5.98 21.67
C SER A 393 51.88 -5.63 21.03
N SER A 394 51.78 -4.81 19.97
CA SER A 394 52.72 -3.81 19.43
C SER A 394 54.17 -4.20 19.06
N PRO A 395 54.77 -3.48 18.09
CA PRO A 395 55.86 -2.59 18.52
C PRO A 395 55.90 -1.21 17.83
N ARG A 396 56.81 -0.38 18.36
CA ARG A 396 57.11 1.02 17.98
C ARG A 396 57.95 1.09 16.69
N GLY A 397 57.91 2.24 16.01
CA GLY A 397 58.82 2.56 14.90
C GLY A 397 60.07 3.35 15.32
N ALA A 398 61.03 3.46 14.39
CA ALA A 398 62.07 4.49 14.29
C ALA A 398 62.86 4.28 12.97
N GLY A 399 63.51 5.34 12.45
CA GLY A 399 64.63 5.17 11.49
C GLY A 399 64.38 5.75 10.09
N SER A 400 64.92 6.94 9.86
CA SER A 400 64.97 7.62 8.56
C SER A 400 66.05 7.06 7.62
N ALA A 401 65.75 7.01 6.32
CA ALA A 401 66.75 7.17 5.26
C ALA A 401 66.11 7.84 4.03
N SER A 402 66.59 9.04 3.69
CA SER A 402 66.27 9.75 2.45
C SER A 402 67.21 9.33 1.34
N SER A 403 66.73 9.26 0.08
CA SER A 403 67.42 9.91 -1.04
C SER A 403 66.72 9.77 -2.40
N TRP A 404 66.52 10.93 -3.08
CA TRP A 404 66.85 11.18 -4.51
C TRP A 404 66.11 10.40 -5.63
N THR A 405 65.72 10.96 -6.78
CA THR A 405 65.61 12.37 -7.28
C THR A 405 64.83 12.38 -8.61
N GLN A 406 64.31 13.55 -9.02
CA GLN A 406 64.37 14.22 -10.36
C GLN A 406 64.80 13.39 -11.60
N ASN A 407 64.41 13.67 -12.86
CA ASN A 407 64.08 14.92 -13.59
C ASN A 407 63.39 14.52 -14.94
N SER A 408 63.05 15.33 -15.96
CA SER A 408 63.02 16.78 -16.30
C SER A 408 62.24 16.96 -17.63
N GLY A 409 61.81 18.18 -17.98
CA GLY A 409 61.44 18.56 -19.36
C GLY A 409 60.04 19.19 -19.47
N ASP A 410 59.85 20.48 -19.17
CA ASP A 410 60.15 21.67 -20.02
C ASP A 410 59.19 21.80 -21.22
N ALA A 411 58.24 22.75 -21.20
CA ALA A 411 58.35 24.18 -21.59
C ALA A 411 57.73 24.35 -23.00
N SER A 412 56.93 25.36 -23.36
CA SER A 412 56.92 26.81 -23.10
C SER A 412 55.50 27.37 -23.40
N SER A 413 55.07 28.63 -23.20
CA SER A 413 55.70 29.92 -22.86
C SER A 413 54.64 30.92 -22.31
N ALA A 414 55.13 32.00 -21.68
CA ALA A 414 54.46 33.29 -21.38
C ALA A 414 53.50 33.83 -22.48
N SER A 415 52.59 34.80 -22.30
CA SER A 415 52.25 35.83 -21.27
C SER A 415 50.94 36.51 -21.76
N GLY A 416 50.10 37.25 -21.03
CA GLY A 416 50.08 37.80 -19.66
C GLY A 416 49.24 39.11 -19.66
N TRP A 417 48.86 39.64 -18.48
CA TRP A 417 48.18 40.96 -18.26
C TRP A 417 46.73 41.11 -18.82
N GLY A 418 45.74 41.68 -18.11
CA GLY A 418 45.68 42.10 -16.70
C GLY A 418 44.37 42.82 -16.31
N THR A 419 44.15 42.93 -14.99
CA THR A 419 43.38 43.97 -14.23
C THR A 419 41.88 44.24 -14.45
N GLY A 420 41.12 44.14 -13.33
CA GLY A 420 39.87 44.87 -13.02
C GLY A 420 38.56 44.22 -13.53
N GLY A 421 37.42 44.25 -12.81
CA GLY A 421 37.13 44.73 -11.45
C GLY A 421 35.59 44.84 -11.20
N ALA A 422 35.16 44.78 -9.94
CA ALA A 422 33.85 45.22 -9.40
C ALA A 422 32.51 44.57 -9.87
N SER A 423 31.92 43.78 -8.96
CA SER A 423 30.50 43.80 -8.51
C SER A 423 29.31 44.10 -9.46
N SER A 424 28.44 43.09 -9.63
CA SER A 424 26.95 43.12 -9.51
C SER A 424 26.40 41.75 -9.97
N GLY A 425 25.34 41.16 -9.44
CA GLY A 425 24.29 41.68 -8.56
C GLY A 425 22.98 41.86 -9.33
N TRP A 426 22.30 40.76 -9.69
CA TRP A 426 21.04 40.78 -10.45
C TRP A 426 20.01 39.76 -9.95
N ASN A 427 18.86 40.28 -9.54
CA ASN A 427 17.58 39.57 -9.43
C ASN A 427 16.98 39.33 -10.83
N ILE A 428 16.11 38.32 -10.93
CA ILE A 428 14.97 38.14 -11.86
C ILE A 428 14.32 36.79 -11.46
N SER A 429 12.99 36.62 -11.39
CA SER A 429 11.86 37.57 -11.24
C SER A 429 10.63 36.77 -10.81
#